data_AF-A0A7Y7IG14-F1
#
_entry.id   AF-A0A7Y7IG14-F1
#
_cell.length_a   1.000
_cell.length_b   1.000
_cell.length_c   1.000
_cell.angle_alpha   90.00
_cell.angle_beta   90.00
_cell.angle_gamma   90.00
#
_symmetry.space_group_name_H-M   'P 1'
#
loop_
_entity.id
_entity.type
_entity.pdbx_description
1 polymer ?
#
loop_
_entity_poly.entity_id
_entity_poly.type
_entity_poly.pdbx_seq_one_letter_code
_entity_poly.pdbx_strand_id
1 'polypeptide(L)'
;MMYRWAGTGWGIGAWLAMAAVMLLVWGAVAVAVVLLVRGSCPGRGGLAPRPPHHEAERILTERFAHGEIGEQEFLARRAALRRSD
;
A
#
# COMPACT_ATOMS: atom_id res chain seq x y z
N MET A 1 -29.53 42.07 -35.28
CA MET A 1 -28.68 42.21 -34.07
C MET A 1 -29.40 41.56 -32.90
N MET A 2 -29.29 40.24 -32.72
CA MET A 2 -29.84 39.54 -31.54
C MET A 2 -29.38 38.07 -31.55
N TYR A 3 -28.13 37.83 -31.16
CA TYR A 3 -27.64 36.48 -30.79
C TYR A 3 -26.91 36.50 -29.44
N ARG A 4 -27.20 37.48 -28.59
CA ARG A 4 -26.42 37.78 -27.39
C ARG A 4 -26.89 37.08 -26.12
N TRP A 5 -27.45 35.86 -26.22
CA TRP A 5 -28.04 35.17 -25.06
C TRP A 5 -27.99 33.62 -25.09
N ALA A 6 -27.13 33.01 -25.92
CA ALA A 6 -26.98 31.55 -25.94
C ALA A 6 -25.68 31.06 -25.23
N GLY A 7 -25.16 31.83 -24.27
CA GLY A 7 -23.80 31.63 -23.75
C GLY A 7 -23.66 31.34 -22.25
N THR A 8 -24.74 31.13 -21.50
CA THR A 8 -24.68 31.07 -20.01
C THR A 8 -25.09 29.71 -19.43
N GLY A 9 -25.26 28.67 -20.24
CA GLY A 9 -25.77 27.38 -19.74
C GLY A 9 -24.73 26.41 -19.17
N TRP A 10 -23.47 26.51 -19.62
CA TRP A 10 -22.42 25.52 -19.34
C TRP A 10 -21.10 26.25 -19.05
N GLY A 11 -21.11 27.09 -18.01
CA GLY A 11 -19.91 27.79 -17.57
C GLY A 11 -18.84 26.84 -17.03
N ILE A 12 -17.65 27.39 -16.76
CA ILE A 12 -16.50 26.70 -16.14
C ILE A 12 -16.92 25.86 -14.92
N GLY A 13 -17.91 26.32 -14.14
CA GLY A 13 -18.45 25.59 -12.99
C GLY A 13 -19.08 24.23 -13.34
N ALA A 14 -19.81 24.11 -14.45
CA ALA A 14 -20.38 22.83 -14.88
C ALA A 14 -19.29 21.86 -15.35
N TRP A 15 -18.26 22.38 -16.02
CA TRP A 15 -17.10 21.59 -16.45
C TRP A 15 -16.28 21.08 -15.25
N LEU A 16 -16.04 21.94 -14.25
CA LEU A 16 -15.37 21.57 -13.01
C LEU A 16 -16.19 20.55 -12.21
N ALA A 17 -17.51 20.73 -12.10
CA ALA A 17 -18.37 19.76 -11.43
C ALA A 17 -18.32 18.39 -12.10
N MET A 18 -18.38 18.34 -13.44
CA MET A 18 -18.27 17.10 -14.20
C MET A 18 -16.90 16.42 -14.02
N ALA A 19 -15.81 17.19 -14.06
CA ALA A 19 -14.46 16.70 -13.80
C ALA A 19 -14.30 16.18 -12.36
N ALA A 20 -14.87 16.87 -11.37
CA ALA A 20 -14.83 16.46 -9.98
C ALA A 20 -15.57 15.13 -9.75
N VAL A 21 -16.77 14.97 -10.32
CA VAL A 21 -17.53 13.71 -10.24
C VAL A 21 -16.75 12.56 -10.90
N MET A 22 -16.18 12.80 -12.08
CA MET A 22 -15.34 11.81 -12.77
C MET A 22 -14.15 11.38 -11.88
N LEU A 23 -13.42 12.33 -11.30
CA LEU A 23 -12.31 12.05 -10.40
C LEU A 23 -12.74 11.34 -9.13
N LEU A 24 -13.92 11.65 -8.58
CA LEU A 24 -14.49 10.94 -7.44
C LEU A 24 -14.74 9.47 -7.76
N VAL A 25 -15.33 9.19 -8.93
CA VAL A 25 -15.58 7.82 -9.38
C VAL A 25 -14.26 7.08 -9.56
N TRP A 26 -13.30 7.65 -10.29
CA TRP A 26 -11.98 7.02 -10.49
C TRP A 26 -11.18 6.89 -9.20
N GLY A 27 -11.26 7.88 -8.31
CA GLY A 27 -10.62 7.83 -7.00
C GLY A 27 -11.21 6.72 -6.14
N ALA A 28 -12.54 6.57 -6.11
CA ALA A 28 -13.20 5.48 -5.41
C ALA A 28 -12.82 4.11 -6.01
N VAL A 29 -12.77 3.99 -7.34
CA VAL A 29 -12.30 2.77 -8.03
C VAL A 29 -10.86 2.46 -7.66
N ALA A 30 -9.96 3.44 -7.70
CA ALA A 30 -8.56 3.27 -7.32
C ALA A 30 -8.43 2.84 -5.85
N VAL A 31 -9.17 3.47 -4.94
CA VAL A 31 -9.22 3.08 -3.52
C VAL A 31 -9.75 1.66 -3.36
N ALA A 32 -10.81 1.28 -4.06
CA ALA A 32 -11.36 -0.06 -4.01
C ALA A 32 -10.35 -1.11 -4.52
N VAL A 33 -9.67 -0.83 -5.63
CA VAL A 33 -8.59 -1.69 -6.16
C VAL A 33 -7.45 -1.81 -5.17
N VAL A 34 -7.00 -0.69 -4.58
CA VAL A 34 -5.94 -0.67 -3.57
C VAL A 34 -6.35 -1.47 -2.33
N LEU A 35 -7.58 -1.32 -1.85
CA LEU A 35 -8.12 -2.07 -0.72
C LEU A 35 -8.23 -3.57 -1.03
N LEU A 36 -8.63 -3.93 -2.26
CA LEU A 36 -8.70 -5.31 -2.70
C LEU A 36 -7.30 -5.93 -2.73
N VAL A 37 -6.33 -5.26 -3.35
CA VAL A 37 -4.92 -5.71 -3.38
C VAL A 37 -4.32 -5.75 -1.97
N ARG A 38 -4.61 -4.78 -1.10
CA ARG A 38 -4.17 -4.79 0.31
C ARG A 38 -4.82 -5.93 1.11
N GLY A 39 -6.09 -6.25 0.86
CA GLY A 39 -6.82 -7.34 1.51
C GLY A 39 -6.36 -8.72 1.02
N SER A 40 -5.99 -8.85 -0.25
CA SER A 40 -5.41 -10.07 -0.83
C SER A 40 -3.94 -10.30 -0.47
N CYS A 41 -3.28 -9.31 0.16
CA CYS A 41 -1.95 -9.46 0.73
C CYS A 41 -2.00 -9.33 2.27
N PRO A 42 -2.35 -10.40 3.02
CA PRO A 42 -2.15 -10.44 4.48
C PRO A 42 -0.69 -10.24 4.93
N GLY A 43 0.28 -10.13 4.02
CA GLY A 43 1.71 -10.21 4.34
C GLY A 43 2.58 -8.98 4.06
N ARG A 44 2.09 -7.88 3.46
CA ARG A 44 3.03 -6.79 3.09
C ARG A 44 2.45 -5.38 2.92
N GLY A 45 1.39 -5.04 3.64
CA GLY A 45 0.82 -3.68 3.65
C GLY A 45 1.28 -2.83 4.84
N GLY A 46 2.32 -2.01 4.64
CA GLY A 46 2.80 -0.96 5.57
C GLY A 46 4.24 -1.26 6.01
N LEU A 47 5.25 -0.40 5.89
CA LEU A 47 5.30 1.01 6.29
C LEU A 47 4.68 1.32 7.66
N ALA A 48 4.38 0.28 8.44
CA ALA A 48 4.56 0.31 9.87
C ALA A 48 6.00 -0.17 10.13
N PRO A 49 6.76 0.40 11.08
CA PRO A 49 7.98 -0.24 11.55
C PRO A 49 7.58 -1.60 12.09
N ARG A 50 7.80 -2.65 11.30
CA ARG A 50 7.67 -4.02 11.79
C ARG A 50 8.67 -4.13 12.94
N PRO A 51 8.30 -4.64 14.13
CA PRO A 51 9.22 -4.71 15.25
C PRO A 51 10.55 -5.30 14.79
N PRO A 52 11.70 -4.72 15.20
CA PRO A 52 13.03 -5.06 14.67
C PRO A 52 13.33 -6.55 14.70
N HIS A 53 12.69 -7.27 15.62
CA HIS A 53 12.67 -8.72 15.73
C HIS A 53 12.29 -9.44 14.42
N HIS A 54 11.23 -9.01 13.74
CA HIS A 54 10.75 -9.68 12.52
C HIS A 54 11.64 -9.42 11.30
N GLU A 55 12.33 -8.28 11.27
CA GLU A 55 13.33 -8.01 10.24
C GLU A 55 14.60 -8.85 10.47
N ALA A 56 15.01 -9.00 11.73
CA ALA A 56 16.10 -9.88 12.12
C ALA A 56 15.82 -11.36 11.77
N GLU A 57 14.61 -11.85 12.02
CA GLU A 57 14.20 -13.22 11.63
C GLU A 57 14.22 -13.45 10.11
N ARG A 58 13.79 -12.44 9.32
CA ARG A 58 13.82 -12.53 7.85
C ARG A 58 15.26 -12.63 7.33
N ILE A 59 16.16 -11.79 7.83
CA ILE A 59 17.58 -11.79 7.45
C ILE A 59 18.24 -13.13 7.85
N LEU A 60 17.91 -13.67 9.03
CA LEU A 60 18.38 -14.99 9.47
C LEU A 60 17.96 -16.12 8.54
N THR A 61 16.68 -16.11 8.13
CA THR A 61 16.12 -17.13 7.25
C THR A 61 16.73 -17.04 5.84
N GLU A 62 16.95 -15.83 5.35
CA GLU A 62 17.59 -15.59 4.05
C GLU A 62 19.05 -16.09 4.04
N ARG A 63 19.82 -15.84 5.11
CA ARG A 63 21.21 -16.34 5.23
C ARG A 63 21.31 -17.84 5.45
N PHE A 64 20.34 -18.42 6.16
CA PHE A 64 20.23 -19.88 6.29
C PHE A 64 19.93 -20.53 4.92
N ALA A 65 19.03 -19.93 4.13
CA ALA A 65 18.74 -20.41 2.77
C ALA A 65 19.93 -20.27 1.81
N HIS A 66 20.78 -19.25 2.01
CA HIS A 66 22.05 -19.11 1.29
C HIS A 66 23.15 -20.05 1.80
N GLY A 67 22.92 -20.79 2.90
CA GLY A 67 23.91 -21.67 3.51
C GLY A 67 25.06 -20.95 4.23
N GLU A 68 24.98 -19.63 4.40
CA GLU A 68 25.98 -18.82 5.10
C GLU A 68 25.94 -19.04 6.63
N ILE A 69 24.82 -19.56 7.14
CA ILE A 69 24.60 -19.85 8.56
C ILE A 69 24.17 -21.31 8.70
N GLY A 70 24.86 -22.04 9.59
CA GLY A 70 24.51 -23.42 9.94
C GLY A 70 23.27 -23.53 10.82
N GLU A 71 22.62 -24.69 10.80
CA GLU A 71 21.37 -24.97 11.54
C GLU A 71 21.49 -24.69 13.05
N GLN A 72 22.59 -25.07 13.68
CA GLN A 72 22.78 -24.84 15.12
C GLN A 72 22.82 -23.35 15.48
N GLU A 73 23.42 -22.53 14.62
CA GLU A 73 23.52 -21.09 14.83
C GLU A 73 22.20 -20.38 14.50
N PHE A 74 21.46 -20.87 13.50
CA PHE A 74 20.10 -20.42 13.24
C PHE A 74 19.18 -20.66 14.44
N LEU A 75 19.22 -21.86 15.03
CA LEU A 75 18.40 -22.22 16.19
C LEU A 75 18.75 -21.39 17.43
N ALA A 76 20.04 -21.17 17.69
CA ALA A 76 20.49 -20.34 18.81
C ALA A 76 20.03 -18.88 18.68
N ARG A 77 20.17 -18.28 17.49
CA ARG A 77 19.76 -16.89 17.23
C ARG A 77 18.23 -16.74 17.23
N ARG A 78 17.49 -17.73 16.72
CA ARG A 78 16.01 -17.75 16.78
C ARG A 78 15.49 -17.86 18.20
N ALA A 79 16.13 -18.68 19.04
CA ALA A 79 15.77 -18.80 20.45
C ALA A 79 16.07 -17.51 21.25
N ALA A 80 17.19 -16.85 20.95
CA ALA A 80 17.54 -15.56 21.55
C ALA A 80 16.53 -14.47 21.19
N LEU A 81 16.17 -14.37 19.91
CA LEU A 81 15.13 -13.46 19.42
C LEU A 81 13.80 -13.70 20.14
N ARG A 82 13.35 -14.94 20.28
CA ARG A 82 12.07 -15.29 20.93
C ARG A 82 12.01 -14.99 22.43
N ARG A 83 13.16 -14.84 23.10
CA ARG A 83 13.24 -14.45 24.52
C ARG A 83 13.21 -12.93 24.73
N SER A 84 13.45 -12.15 23.67
CA SER A 84 13.45 -10.68 23.69
C SER A 84 12.11 -10.04 23.33
N ASP A 85 11.07 -10.85 23.15
CA ASP A 85 9.66 -10.44 23.07
C ASP A 85 9.01 -10.64 24.45
#